data_AF-A0A7W0GSJ3-F1
#
_entry.id   AF-A0A7W0GSJ3-F1
#
_cell.length_a   1.000
_cell.length_b   1.000
_cell.length_c   1.000
_cell.angle_alpha   90.00
_cell.angle_beta   90.00
_cell.angle_gamma   90.00
#
_symmetry.space_group_name_H-M   'P 1'
#
loop_
_entity.id
_entity.type
_entity.pdbx_description
1 polymer ?
#
loop_
_entity_poly.entity_id
_entity_poly.type
_entity_poly.pdbx_seq_one_letter_code
_entity_poly.pdbx_strand_id
1 'polypeptide(L)'
;MLAVEMRTPPTQCNFQPLLGQNPPADPACGPGTTAHTVFADDFEGSTASWTANYTTASGTFTPRNWSVSNTLPDGRAGSAFYAPDPTSGNCTPAADETGVLHLTSPAISIPAAMTTPTLTFEHWVATEFLFDGGQLMISVNGGPFTLVPNANFIYNGYNATLATAGAGNSNPRAGQRAWSGTDAGSVDGSWGKTIVNLTGLVASGDNVQLRWDLSTDGCGGSFGWYVDNVRLYDCEPDADGDGVADPYDNCPTVPNADQANNDGDSEGDVCDADDDNDGVPDTTDNCDFTANPGQEDFDLDGIGDACDPATGPPVNYGQCRNGGWARFDVPRRFNNQGDCIQFVTTGR
;
A
#
# COMPACT_ATOMS: atom_id res chain seq x y z
N MET A 1 -1.54 -31.40 46.75
CA MET A 1 -1.79 -32.07 45.46
C MET A 1 -0.86 -31.43 44.45
N LEU A 2 0.11 -32.19 43.96
CA LEU A 2 1.02 -31.76 42.89
C LEU A 2 0.23 -31.89 41.57
N ALA A 3 0.05 -30.78 40.85
CA ALA A 3 -0.49 -30.81 39.51
C ALA A 3 0.51 -31.52 38.60
N VAL A 4 0.10 -32.65 38.02
CA VAL A 4 0.85 -33.34 36.98
C VAL A 4 0.62 -32.55 35.69
N GLU A 5 1.65 -31.83 35.26
CA GLU A 5 1.70 -31.24 33.93
C GLU A 5 1.80 -32.39 32.91
N MET A 6 0.77 -32.57 32.10
CA MET A 6 0.72 -33.62 31.08
C MET A 6 1.56 -33.20 29.86
N ARG A 7 2.89 -33.27 29.97
CA ARG A 7 3.81 -33.09 28.84
C ARG A 7 3.96 -34.40 28.05
N THR A 8 3.00 -34.65 27.18
CA THR A 8 3.27 -35.45 25.96
C THR A 8 2.45 -34.81 24.84
N PRO A 9 3.06 -34.12 23.87
CA PRO A 9 2.32 -33.62 22.71
C PRO A 9 1.72 -34.83 22.01
N PRO A 10 0.40 -34.93 21.83
CA PRO A 10 -0.17 -36.02 21.08
C PRO A 10 0.39 -35.94 19.66
N THR A 11 1.13 -36.97 19.24
CA THR A 11 1.79 -37.07 17.93
C THR A 11 0.78 -37.38 16.80
N GLN A 12 -0.49 -36.97 16.94
CA GLN A 12 -1.57 -37.48 16.09
C GLN A 12 -2.88 -36.70 16.05
N CYS A 13 -2.84 -35.37 16.12
CA CYS A 13 -3.94 -34.56 15.61
C CYS A 13 -3.36 -33.69 14.51
N ASN A 14 -3.85 -33.82 13.28
CA ASN A 14 -3.50 -32.95 12.15
C ASN A 14 -4.10 -31.55 12.39
N PHE A 15 -3.74 -30.90 13.50
CA PHE A 15 -4.21 -29.58 13.89
C PHE A 15 -3.86 -28.61 12.77
N GLN A 16 -4.89 -27.99 12.21
CA GLN A 16 -4.75 -27.04 11.13
C GLN A 16 -4.96 -25.63 11.69
N PRO A 17 -4.14 -24.66 11.25
CA PRO A 17 -4.44 -23.26 11.46
C PRO A 17 -5.82 -22.90 10.90
N LEU A 18 -6.49 -21.95 11.55
CA LEU A 18 -7.78 -21.43 11.10
C LEU A 18 -7.65 -20.79 9.71
N LEU A 19 -6.56 -20.04 9.52
CA LEU A 19 -6.17 -19.43 8.25
C LEU A 19 -5.14 -20.32 7.57
N GLY A 20 -5.39 -20.69 6.31
CA GLY A 20 -4.43 -21.45 5.51
C GLY A 20 -3.10 -20.71 5.37
N GLN A 21 -2.00 -21.46 5.43
CA GLN A 21 -0.63 -20.93 5.52
C GLN A 21 0.12 -20.85 4.18
N ASN A 22 -0.43 -21.40 3.10
CA ASN A 22 0.21 -21.45 1.78
C ASN A 22 -0.66 -20.72 0.75
N PRO A 23 -0.72 -19.38 0.79
CA PRO A 23 -1.48 -18.62 -0.19
C PRO A 23 -0.93 -18.85 -1.61
N PRO A 24 -1.77 -18.70 -2.65
CA PRO A 24 -1.28 -18.53 -4.02
C PRO A 24 -0.23 -17.40 -4.11
N ALA A 25 0.51 -17.36 -5.22
CA ALA A 25 1.37 -16.24 -5.52
C ALA A 25 0.58 -14.92 -5.42
N ASP A 26 1.22 -13.87 -4.91
CA ASP A 26 0.57 -12.58 -4.70
C ASP A 26 1.62 -11.46 -4.80
N PRO A 27 1.48 -10.52 -5.74
CA PRO A 27 0.42 -10.47 -6.75
C PRO A 27 0.54 -11.60 -7.77
N ALA A 28 -0.56 -12.26 -8.11
CA ALA A 28 -0.61 -13.31 -9.14
C ALA A 28 -0.91 -12.72 -10.51
N CYS A 29 -0.04 -11.85 -11.00
CA CYS A 29 -0.15 -11.33 -12.35
C CYS A 29 0.33 -12.36 -13.39
N GLY A 30 -0.37 -12.40 -14.52
CA GLY A 30 -0.07 -13.33 -15.60
C GLY A 30 1.19 -12.88 -16.37
N PRO A 31 1.72 -13.72 -17.28
CA PRO A 31 2.81 -13.30 -18.15
C PRO A 31 2.43 -12.05 -18.96
N GLY A 32 3.32 -11.05 -18.97
CA GLY A 32 3.10 -9.78 -19.67
C GLY A 32 2.15 -8.81 -18.97
N THR A 33 1.87 -9.04 -17.68
CA THR A 33 1.18 -8.06 -16.83
C THR A 33 1.96 -7.78 -15.56
N THR A 34 1.84 -6.55 -15.06
CA THR A 34 2.41 -6.13 -13.76
C THR A 34 1.29 -5.73 -12.80
N ALA A 35 1.62 -5.71 -11.51
CA ALA A 35 0.67 -5.38 -10.46
C ALA A 35 0.60 -3.86 -10.28
N HIS A 36 -0.50 -3.26 -10.70
CA HIS A 36 -0.75 -1.86 -10.44
C HIS A 36 -1.49 -1.69 -9.10
N THR A 37 -0.87 -0.99 -8.15
CA THR A 37 -1.40 -0.85 -6.78
C THR A 37 -2.09 0.48 -6.60
N VAL A 38 -3.39 0.44 -6.34
CA VAL A 38 -4.22 1.65 -6.17
C VAL A 38 -4.31 2.09 -4.72
N PHE A 39 -4.10 1.16 -3.80
CA PHE A 39 -4.10 1.43 -2.37
C PHE A 39 -3.24 0.40 -1.65
N ALA A 40 -2.38 0.85 -0.75
CA ALA A 40 -1.65 -0.01 0.16
C ALA A 40 -1.44 0.68 1.49
N ASP A 41 -1.53 -0.07 2.58
CA ASP A 41 -1.16 0.35 3.92
C ASP A 41 -0.64 -0.85 4.71
N ASP A 42 0.62 -0.75 5.13
CA ASP A 42 1.31 -1.73 5.99
C ASP A 42 1.30 -1.32 7.47
N PHE A 43 0.64 -0.20 7.79
CA PHE A 43 0.51 0.35 9.14
C PHE A 43 1.83 0.67 9.85
N GLU A 44 2.96 0.78 9.14
CA GLU A 44 4.25 1.22 9.69
C GLU A 44 4.38 2.75 9.70
N GLY A 45 3.50 3.42 8.94
CA GLY A 45 3.42 4.88 8.81
C GLY A 45 2.32 5.52 9.67
N SER A 46 1.81 6.65 9.17
CA SER A 46 0.69 7.35 9.81
C SER A 46 -0.63 6.68 9.49
N THR A 47 -1.38 6.27 10.52
CA THR A 47 -2.71 5.67 10.37
C THR A 47 -3.86 6.69 10.55
N ALA A 48 -3.57 7.99 10.45
CA ALA A 48 -4.55 9.06 10.74
C ALA A 48 -5.73 9.12 9.74
N SER A 49 -5.56 8.54 8.56
CA SER A 49 -6.60 8.41 7.52
C SER A 49 -7.62 7.31 7.83
N TRP A 50 -7.30 6.41 8.76
CA TRP A 50 -8.16 5.30 9.16
C TRP A 50 -9.11 5.72 10.27
N THR A 51 -10.35 5.24 10.19
CA THR A 51 -11.38 5.55 11.18
C THR A 51 -11.73 4.31 11.99
N ALA A 52 -11.35 4.32 13.27
CA ALA A 52 -11.75 3.33 14.25
C ALA A 52 -12.98 3.83 15.04
N ASN A 53 -14.07 3.07 15.08
CA ASN A 53 -15.21 3.34 15.97
C ASN A 53 -15.92 2.04 16.37
N TYR A 54 -16.97 2.13 17.18
CA TYR A 54 -17.73 0.95 17.58
C TYR A 54 -19.23 1.25 17.67
N THR A 55 -20.03 0.20 17.55
CA THR A 55 -21.47 0.21 17.83
C THR A 55 -21.79 -0.84 18.89
N THR A 56 -22.74 -0.55 19.76
CA THR A 56 -23.19 -1.51 20.78
C THR A 56 -24.69 -1.40 20.97
N ALA A 57 -25.33 -2.54 21.27
CA ALA A 57 -26.73 -2.63 21.68
C ALA A 57 -26.88 -2.74 23.21
N SER A 58 -25.77 -2.85 23.95
CA SER A 58 -25.74 -3.05 25.39
C SER A 58 -25.35 -1.77 26.12
N GLY A 59 -26.08 -1.45 27.19
CA GLY A 59 -25.73 -0.34 28.09
C GLY A 59 -24.53 -0.64 29.00
N THR A 60 -24.06 -1.88 29.04
CA THR A 60 -22.95 -2.34 29.89
C THR A 60 -21.67 -2.63 29.11
N PHE A 61 -21.68 -2.46 27.79
CA PHE A 61 -20.51 -2.65 26.94
C PHE A 61 -19.34 -1.80 27.42
N THR A 62 -18.21 -2.43 27.67
CA THR A 62 -16.98 -1.74 28.03
C THR A 62 -16.40 -1.07 26.77
N PRO A 63 -16.34 0.28 26.70
CA PRO A 63 -15.86 0.98 25.51
C PRO A 63 -14.45 0.53 25.10
N ARG A 64 -14.34 0.05 23.88
CA ARG A 64 -13.09 -0.41 23.25
C ARG A 64 -13.19 -0.22 21.74
N ASN A 65 -12.05 -0.21 21.07
CA ASN A 65 -11.97 0.09 19.64
C ASN A 65 -10.77 -0.60 19.01
N TRP A 66 -10.70 -0.57 17.68
CA TRP A 66 -9.47 -0.87 16.96
C TRP A 66 -8.37 0.12 17.36
N SER A 67 -7.14 -0.37 17.48
CA SER A 67 -5.96 0.45 17.79
C SER A 67 -4.72 -0.15 17.15
N VAL A 68 -3.73 0.67 16.83
CA VAL A 68 -2.44 0.19 16.34
C VAL A 68 -1.69 -0.49 17.49
N SER A 69 -1.20 -1.70 17.25
CA SER A 69 -0.35 -2.47 18.17
C SER A 69 1.03 -2.68 17.56
N ASN A 70 2.07 -2.47 18.37
CA ASN A 70 3.47 -2.76 18.00
C ASN A 70 3.98 -4.03 18.70
N THR A 71 3.07 -4.79 19.31
CA THR A 71 3.34 -6.09 19.91
C THR A 71 2.44 -7.09 19.20
N LEU A 72 2.99 -7.73 18.18
CA LEU A 72 2.26 -8.63 17.31
C LEU A 72 2.43 -10.09 17.76
N PRO A 73 1.41 -10.95 17.55
CA PRO A 73 1.52 -12.38 17.79
C PRO A 73 2.66 -13.02 17.01
N ASP A 74 3.12 -14.18 17.50
CA ASP A 74 4.11 -15.04 16.85
C ASP A 74 5.49 -14.38 16.62
N GLY A 75 5.78 -13.28 17.30
CA GLY A 75 7.04 -12.56 17.18
C GLY A 75 7.18 -11.79 15.87
N ARG A 76 6.07 -11.54 15.17
CA ARG A 76 6.05 -10.69 13.97
C ARG A 76 6.51 -9.27 14.34
N ALA A 77 7.41 -8.72 13.52
CA ALA A 77 7.89 -7.35 13.68
C ALA A 77 6.91 -6.35 13.05
N GLY A 78 7.02 -5.08 13.44
CA GLY A 78 6.20 -4.01 12.89
C GLY A 78 4.97 -3.68 13.73
N SER A 79 3.96 -3.11 13.09
CA SER A 79 2.69 -2.74 13.69
C SER A 79 1.50 -3.18 12.85
N ALA A 80 0.38 -3.42 13.52
CA ALA A 80 -0.87 -3.80 12.87
C ALA A 80 -2.05 -3.23 13.64
N PHE A 81 -3.20 -3.09 12.98
CA PHE A 81 -4.43 -2.76 13.69
C PHE A 81 -4.93 -3.97 14.46
N TYR A 82 -5.32 -3.75 15.71
CA TYR A 82 -5.81 -4.76 16.64
C TYR A 82 -7.19 -4.37 17.19
N ALA A 83 -8.14 -5.30 17.08
CA ALA A 83 -9.43 -5.24 17.74
C ALA A 83 -9.50 -6.27 18.88
N PRO A 84 -9.74 -5.85 20.14
CA PRO A 84 -9.82 -6.75 21.27
C PRO A 84 -11.17 -7.50 21.36
N ASP A 85 -11.08 -8.79 21.64
CA ASP A 85 -12.18 -9.69 22.01
C ASP A 85 -11.98 -10.22 23.45
N PRO A 86 -12.26 -9.40 24.48
CA PRO A 86 -11.93 -9.75 25.86
C PRO A 86 -12.84 -10.83 26.43
N THR A 87 -12.30 -11.67 27.33
CA THR A 87 -13.04 -12.66 28.15
C THR A 87 -13.96 -12.03 29.22
N SER A 88 -14.42 -10.79 29.00
CA SER A 88 -15.31 -10.05 29.90
C SER A 88 -16.78 -10.45 29.69
N GLY A 89 -17.68 -9.84 30.46
CA GLY A 89 -19.10 -10.16 30.42
C GLY A 89 -19.47 -11.41 31.25
N ASN A 90 -20.76 -11.67 31.39
CA ASN A 90 -21.26 -12.84 32.14
C ASN A 90 -22.45 -13.55 31.48
N CYS A 91 -22.71 -13.25 30.20
CA CYS A 91 -23.81 -13.81 29.42
C CYS A 91 -25.19 -13.48 30.02
N THR A 92 -25.29 -12.38 30.79
CA THR A 92 -26.54 -11.86 31.32
C THR A 92 -26.70 -10.39 30.94
N PRO A 93 -27.93 -9.85 30.90
CA PRO A 93 -28.14 -8.43 30.60
C PRO A 93 -27.46 -7.45 31.58
N ALA A 94 -27.00 -7.93 32.74
CA ALA A 94 -26.34 -7.09 33.75
C ALA A 94 -24.84 -6.85 33.47
N ALA A 95 -24.22 -7.66 32.60
CA ALA A 95 -22.85 -7.47 32.13
C ALA A 95 -22.72 -8.09 30.72
N ASP A 96 -23.40 -7.48 29.78
CA ASP A 96 -23.45 -7.83 28.36
C ASP A 96 -22.42 -7.00 27.58
N GLU A 97 -21.47 -7.68 26.94
CA GLU A 97 -20.38 -7.10 26.12
C GLU A 97 -20.65 -7.13 24.60
N THR A 98 -21.91 -7.29 24.20
CA THR A 98 -22.34 -7.34 22.80
C THR A 98 -22.02 -6.03 22.06
N GLY A 99 -21.34 -6.13 20.93
CA GLY A 99 -20.95 -4.95 20.13
C GLY A 99 -20.26 -5.29 18.81
N VAL A 100 -19.92 -4.25 18.06
CA VAL A 100 -19.14 -4.35 16.82
C VAL A 100 -18.09 -3.25 16.80
N LEU A 101 -16.82 -3.63 16.64
CA LEU A 101 -15.70 -2.71 16.43
C LEU A 101 -15.46 -2.56 14.94
N HIS A 102 -15.35 -1.33 14.47
CA HIS A 102 -15.25 -0.96 13.06
C HIS A 102 -13.90 -0.31 12.77
N LEU A 103 -13.12 -0.88 11.86
CA LEU A 103 -11.95 -0.25 11.28
C LEU A 103 -12.23 0.07 9.82
N THR A 104 -12.39 1.34 9.49
CA THR A 104 -12.75 1.80 8.14
C THR A 104 -11.55 2.43 7.44
N SER A 105 -11.28 2.02 6.21
CA SER A 105 -10.25 2.61 5.36
C SER A 105 -10.60 4.06 4.97
N PRO A 106 -9.61 4.86 4.53
CA PRO A 106 -9.92 6.04 3.71
C PRO A 106 -10.73 5.66 2.46
N ALA A 107 -11.31 6.67 1.82
CA ALA A 107 -11.96 6.51 0.53
C ALA A 107 -10.91 6.20 -0.55
N ILE A 108 -11.13 5.15 -1.33
CA ILE A 108 -10.23 4.66 -2.36
C ILE A 108 -10.89 4.84 -3.72
N SER A 109 -10.30 5.68 -4.56
CA SER A 109 -10.77 5.88 -5.94
C SER A 109 -10.27 4.75 -6.82
N ILE A 110 -11.20 4.05 -7.47
CA ILE A 110 -10.90 2.98 -8.40
C ILE A 110 -10.59 3.59 -9.77
N PRO A 111 -9.39 3.39 -10.34
CA PRO A 111 -9.04 3.93 -11.64
C PRO A 111 -9.98 3.45 -12.75
N ALA A 112 -10.07 4.23 -13.83
CA ALA A 112 -10.89 3.88 -14.97
C ALA A 112 -10.39 2.63 -15.71
N ALA A 113 -9.07 2.39 -15.72
CA ALA A 113 -8.48 1.21 -16.34
C ALA A 113 -8.64 -0.07 -15.49
N MET A 114 -8.95 0.07 -14.19
CA MET A 114 -9.01 -1.08 -13.26
C MET A 114 -10.22 -1.96 -13.50
N THR A 115 -9.99 -3.15 -14.08
CA THR A 115 -11.07 -4.09 -14.44
C THR A 115 -11.17 -5.31 -13.52
N THR A 116 -10.09 -5.67 -12.82
CA THR A 116 -10.02 -6.88 -11.99
C THR A 116 -9.53 -6.60 -10.56
N PRO A 117 -10.25 -5.75 -9.80
CA PRO A 117 -9.80 -5.31 -8.48
C PRO A 117 -9.66 -6.49 -7.52
N THR A 118 -8.46 -6.63 -6.97
CA THR A 118 -8.08 -7.69 -6.03
C THR A 118 -7.59 -7.06 -4.73
N LEU A 119 -8.28 -7.38 -3.64
CA LEU A 119 -7.90 -6.97 -2.29
C LEU A 119 -7.13 -8.10 -1.63
N THR A 120 -6.02 -7.76 -0.99
CA THR A 120 -5.30 -8.63 -0.08
C THR A 120 -5.08 -7.95 1.26
N PHE A 121 -5.03 -8.76 2.31
CA PHE A 121 -4.58 -8.33 3.63
C PHE A 121 -4.09 -9.54 4.39
N GLU A 122 -3.23 -9.30 5.37
CA GLU A 122 -2.80 -10.31 6.33
C GLU A 122 -3.55 -10.11 7.64
N HIS A 123 -3.86 -11.21 8.31
CA HIS A 123 -4.56 -11.13 9.58
C HIS A 123 -4.26 -12.33 10.47
N TRP A 124 -4.52 -12.13 11.75
CA TRP A 124 -4.43 -13.13 12.80
C TRP A 124 -5.69 -13.04 13.65
N VAL A 125 -6.40 -14.15 13.87
CA VAL A 125 -7.70 -14.12 14.55
C VAL A 125 -7.80 -15.22 15.61
N ALA A 126 -8.30 -14.85 16.78
CA ALA A 126 -8.60 -15.76 17.88
C ALA A 126 -9.80 -15.22 18.67
N THR A 127 -10.99 -15.75 18.39
CA THR A 127 -12.26 -15.31 18.99
C THR A 127 -13.06 -16.46 19.58
N GLU A 128 -14.15 -16.18 20.30
CA GLU A 128 -15.08 -17.23 20.71
C GLU A 128 -15.71 -17.93 19.49
N PHE A 129 -15.47 -19.22 19.36
CA PHE A 129 -15.89 -19.97 18.18
C PHE A 129 -17.42 -20.00 18.04
N LEU A 130 -17.91 -19.55 16.87
CA LEU A 130 -19.31 -19.37 16.48
C LEU A 130 -20.07 -18.24 17.18
N PHE A 131 -19.53 -17.63 18.22
CA PHE A 131 -20.22 -16.54 18.92
C PHE A 131 -19.67 -15.20 18.47
N ASP A 132 -18.34 -15.11 18.32
CA ASP A 132 -17.61 -13.91 17.96
C ASP A 132 -16.87 -14.09 16.65
N GLY A 133 -16.72 -13.01 15.88
CA GLY A 133 -15.95 -13.12 14.65
C GLY A 133 -15.77 -11.85 13.86
N GLY A 134 -14.75 -11.90 13.01
CA GLY A 134 -14.37 -10.85 12.07
C GLY A 134 -15.11 -10.96 10.74
N GLN A 135 -15.50 -9.82 10.19
CA GLN A 135 -16.14 -9.68 8.87
C GLN A 135 -15.45 -8.59 8.05
N LEU A 136 -15.34 -8.81 6.74
CA LEU A 136 -14.96 -7.80 5.76
C LEU A 136 -16.22 -7.19 5.12
N MET A 137 -16.31 -5.87 5.20
CA MET A 137 -17.41 -5.07 4.68
C MET A 137 -16.92 -4.14 3.60
N ILE A 138 -17.80 -3.79 2.66
CA ILE A 138 -17.51 -2.84 1.59
C ILE A 138 -18.66 -1.82 1.44
N SER A 139 -18.29 -0.57 1.24
CA SER A 139 -19.17 0.52 0.82
C SER A 139 -18.68 1.03 -0.54
N VAL A 140 -19.63 1.26 -1.45
CA VAL A 140 -19.37 1.76 -2.81
C VAL A 140 -20.16 3.06 -2.98
N ASN A 141 -19.49 4.11 -3.44
CA ASN A 141 -20.04 5.43 -3.74
C ASN A 141 -20.85 6.04 -2.57
N GLY A 142 -20.37 5.86 -1.34
CA GLY A 142 -21.03 6.34 -0.12
C GLY A 142 -22.29 5.57 0.28
N GLY A 143 -22.55 4.42 -0.34
CA GLY A 143 -23.62 3.51 0.04
C GLY A 143 -23.42 2.86 1.42
N PRO A 144 -24.42 2.11 1.94
CA PRO A 144 -24.27 1.39 3.19
C PRO A 144 -23.17 0.33 3.08
N PHE A 145 -22.46 0.09 4.19
CA PHE A 145 -21.54 -1.03 4.27
C PHE A 145 -22.30 -2.36 4.18
N THR A 146 -21.87 -3.21 3.26
CA THR A 146 -22.43 -4.55 3.02
C THR A 146 -21.35 -5.61 3.23
N LEU A 147 -21.76 -6.81 3.66
CA LEU A 147 -20.84 -7.93 3.87
C LEU A 147 -20.30 -8.40 2.52
N VAL A 148 -18.97 -8.49 2.39
CA VAL A 148 -18.36 -9.08 1.20
C VAL A 148 -18.76 -10.56 1.12
N PRO A 149 -19.38 -11.04 0.02
CA PRO A 149 -19.83 -12.42 -0.08
C PRO A 149 -18.68 -13.41 -0.02
N ASN A 150 -18.90 -14.57 0.60
CA ASN A 150 -17.87 -15.60 0.73
C ASN A 150 -17.35 -16.14 -0.62
N ALA A 151 -18.14 -16.01 -1.69
CA ALA A 151 -17.76 -16.45 -3.03
C ALA A 151 -16.68 -15.56 -3.67
N ASN A 152 -16.47 -14.35 -3.15
CA ASN A 152 -15.44 -13.42 -3.62
C ASN A 152 -14.05 -13.73 -3.05
N PHE A 153 -13.95 -14.58 -2.03
CA PHE A 153 -12.67 -14.93 -1.43
C PHE A 153 -12.00 -16.03 -2.26
N ILE A 154 -10.84 -15.71 -2.84
CA ILE A 154 -9.98 -16.67 -3.55
C ILE A 154 -9.24 -17.54 -2.53
N TYR A 155 -8.81 -16.94 -1.42
CA TYR A 155 -8.05 -17.62 -0.38
C TYR A 155 -8.40 -17.07 1.00
N ASN A 156 -8.47 -17.96 2.01
CA ASN A 156 -8.85 -17.65 3.40
C ASN A 156 -10.18 -16.87 3.56
N GLY A 157 -11.23 -17.30 2.87
CA GLY A 157 -12.59 -16.82 3.14
C GLY A 157 -13.11 -17.23 4.53
N TYR A 158 -14.33 -16.80 4.86
CA TYR A 158 -14.95 -17.07 6.16
C TYR A 158 -15.04 -18.56 6.47
N ASN A 159 -14.49 -18.97 7.62
CA ASN A 159 -14.44 -20.37 8.04
C ASN A 159 -15.76 -20.85 8.66
N ALA A 160 -16.60 -19.93 9.16
CA ALA A 160 -17.81 -20.27 9.89
C ALA A 160 -19.00 -19.35 9.60
N THR A 161 -20.17 -19.81 10.01
CA THR A 161 -21.37 -18.98 10.19
C THR A 161 -21.62 -18.87 11.69
N LEU A 162 -21.71 -17.66 12.21
CA LEU A 162 -21.98 -17.41 13.62
C LEU A 162 -23.30 -18.07 14.02
N ALA A 163 -23.34 -18.62 15.23
CA ALA A 163 -24.55 -19.16 15.84
C ALA A 163 -25.66 -18.12 15.78
N THR A 164 -26.90 -18.57 15.56
CA THR A 164 -28.04 -17.66 15.44
C THR A 164 -28.47 -17.16 16.82
N ALA A 165 -29.25 -16.07 16.85
CA ALA A 165 -29.88 -15.62 18.10
C ALA A 165 -30.75 -16.71 18.76
N GLY A 166 -31.39 -17.58 17.96
CA GLY A 166 -32.15 -18.72 18.47
C GLY A 166 -31.28 -19.81 19.13
N ALA A 167 -29.99 -19.82 18.84
CA ALA A 167 -28.99 -20.68 19.49
C ALA A 167 -28.30 -20.01 20.70
N GLY A 168 -28.80 -18.84 21.13
CA GLY A 168 -28.29 -18.14 22.30
C GLY A 168 -27.18 -17.13 22.02
N ASN A 169 -26.82 -16.88 20.76
CA ASN A 169 -25.80 -15.90 20.41
C ASN A 169 -26.39 -14.48 20.35
N SER A 170 -25.94 -13.58 21.24
CA SER A 170 -26.40 -12.18 21.26
C SER A 170 -25.67 -11.27 20.26
N ASN A 171 -24.63 -11.77 19.59
CA ASN A 171 -23.84 -11.02 18.63
C ASN A 171 -24.73 -10.32 17.57
N PRO A 172 -24.51 -9.02 17.25
CA PRO A 172 -25.32 -8.29 16.27
C PRO A 172 -25.24 -8.86 14.85
N ARG A 173 -24.28 -9.74 14.59
CA ARG A 173 -24.02 -10.44 13.32
C ARG A 173 -24.37 -11.94 13.40
N ALA A 174 -25.09 -12.38 14.43
CA ALA A 174 -25.55 -13.76 14.58
C ALA A 174 -26.22 -14.28 13.29
N GLY A 175 -25.84 -15.50 12.88
CA GLY A 175 -26.31 -16.13 11.63
C GLY A 175 -25.58 -15.67 10.36
N GLN A 176 -24.63 -14.75 10.44
CA GLN A 176 -23.81 -14.33 9.30
C GLN A 176 -22.47 -15.07 9.25
N ARG A 177 -21.83 -15.06 8.08
CA ARG A 177 -20.49 -15.63 7.92
C ARG A 177 -19.42 -14.72 8.52
N ALA A 178 -18.41 -15.32 9.15
CA ALA A 178 -17.29 -14.61 9.78
C ALA A 178 -16.04 -15.51 9.86
N TRP A 179 -14.88 -14.90 10.09
CA TRP A 179 -13.74 -15.61 10.67
C TRP A 179 -13.95 -15.72 12.18
N SER A 180 -14.07 -16.94 12.68
CA SER A 180 -14.45 -17.20 14.07
C SER A 180 -13.68 -18.40 14.64
N GLY A 181 -13.23 -18.27 15.88
CA GLY A 181 -12.48 -19.31 16.59
C GLY A 181 -10.98 -19.08 16.62
N THR A 182 -10.24 -20.15 16.90
CA THR A 182 -8.78 -20.20 17.08
C THR A 182 -8.18 -21.32 16.22
N ASP A 183 -6.85 -21.43 16.21
CA ASP A 183 -6.19 -22.59 15.60
C ASP A 183 -6.57 -23.87 16.34
N ALA A 184 -6.71 -24.96 15.59
CA ALA A 184 -7.17 -26.22 16.18
C ALA A 184 -6.19 -26.70 17.27
N GLY A 185 -6.71 -26.97 18.47
CA GLY A 185 -5.89 -27.40 19.62
C GLY A 185 -5.13 -26.27 20.32
N SER A 186 -5.38 -25.01 19.96
CA SER A 186 -4.83 -23.81 20.57
C SER A 186 -5.92 -22.84 21.01
N VAL A 187 -5.59 -21.93 21.93
CA VAL A 187 -6.39 -20.73 22.24
C VAL A 187 -5.94 -19.50 21.43
N ASP A 188 -4.83 -19.65 20.72
CA ASP A 188 -4.22 -18.65 19.85
C ASP A 188 -4.57 -18.93 18.38
N GLY A 189 -4.34 -17.96 17.50
CA GLY A 189 -4.36 -18.11 16.06
C GLY A 189 -2.96 -18.20 15.44
N SER A 190 -2.92 -18.17 14.11
CA SER A 190 -1.72 -17.94 13.31
C SER A 190 -1.99 -16.88 12.24
N TRP A 191 -0.95 -16.16 11.82
CA TRP A 191 -1.07 -15.20 10.71
C TRP A 191 -1.41 -15.91 9.40
N GLY A 192 -2.25 -15.29 8.58
CA GLY A 192 -2.56 -15.77 7.23
C GLY A 192 -2.92 -14.62 6.31
N LYS A 193 -2.67 -14.81 5.01
CA LYS A 193 -3.08 -13.89 3.96
C LYS A 193 -4.49 -14.23 3.49
N THR A 194 -5.32 -13.22 3.26
CA THR A 194 -6.61 -13.33 2.60
C THR A 194 -6.55 -12.64 1.25
N ILE A 195 -7.14 -13.27 0.22
CA ILE A 195 -7.19 -12.75 -1.16
C ILE A 195 -8.66 -12.71 -1.60
N VAL A 196 -9.11 -11.55 -2.04
CA VAL A 196 -10.50 -11.27 -2.38
C VAL A 196 -10.59 -10.68 -3.79
N ASN A 197 -11.35 -11.32 -4.66
CA ASN A 197 -11.74 -10.77 -5.94
C ASN A 197 -12.94 -9.85 -5.77
N LEU A 198 -12.75 -8.54 -5.95
CA LEU A 198 -13.82 -7.54 -5.83
C LEU A 198 -14.54 -7.28 -7.16
N THR A 199 -14.16 -7.97 -8.24
CA THR A 199 -14.85 -7.89 -9.54
C THR A 199 -16.35 -8.16 -9.37
N GLY A 200 -17.18 -7.26 -9.90
CA GLY A 200 -18.64 -7.33 -9.81
C GLY A 200 -19.24 -6.79 -8.50
N LEU A 201 -18.41 -6.51 -7.49
CA LEU A 201 -18.80 -5.68 -6.34
C LEU A 201 -18.40 -4.22 -6.53
N VAL A 202 -17.32 -4.00 -7.28
CA VAL A 202 -16.70 -2.70 -7.55
C VAL A 202 -16.51 -2.56 -9.06
N ALA A 203 -16.77 -1.36 -9.58
CA ALA A 203 -16.57 -0.98 -10.97
C ALA A 203 -15.50 0.11 -11.12
N SER A 204 -14.93 0.23 -12.31
CA SER A 204 -14.02 1.30 -12.70
C SER A 204 -14.64 2.67 -12.44
N GLY A 205 -13.90 3.57 -11.78
CA GLY A 205 -14.37 4.92 -11.42
C GLY A 205 -15.20 4.99 -10.13
N ASP A 206 -15.50 3.87 -9.48
CA ASP A 206 -16.14 3.89 -8.17
C ASP A 206 -15.21 4.48 -7.11
N ASN A 207 -15.81 5.05 -6.06
CA ASN A 207 -15.11 5.36 -4.83
C ASN A 207 -15.53 4.37 -3.74
N VAL A 208 -14.60 3.61 -3.20
CA VAL A 208 -14.88 2.51 -2.26
C VAL A 208 -14.28 2.76 -0.88
N GLN A 209 -14.93 2.21 0.14
CA GLN A 209 -14.34 2.07 1.47
C GLN A 209 -14.45 0.62 1.91
N LEU A 210 -13.37 0.11 2.48
CA LEU A 210 -13.29 -1.21 3.08
C LEU A 210 -13.41 -1.07 4.59
N ARG A 211 -14.02 -2.04 5.25
CA ARG A 211 -14.16 -2.03 6.70
C ARG A 211 -14.06 -3.41 7.31
N TRP A 212 -13.23 -3.53 8.35
CA TRP A 212 -13.07 -4.74 9.14
C TRP A 212 -13.92 -4.61 10.41
N ASP A 213 -14.94 -5.45 10.52
CA ASP A 213 -15.88 -5.48 11.63
C ASP A 213 -15.53 -6.66 12.54
N LEU A 214 -15.03 -6.43 13.76
CA LEU A 214 -15.01 -7.46 14.81
C LEU A 214 -16.32 -7.39 15.58
N SER A 215 -17.14 -8.42 15.51
CA SER A 215 -18.41 -8.51 16.22
C SER A 215 -18.33 -9.48 17.39
N THR A 216 -18.81 -9.06 18.55
CA THR A 216 -18.79 -9.83 19.80
C THR A 216 -20.19 -10.01 20.38
N ASP A 217 -20.39 -11.14 21.05
CA ASP A 217 -21.54 -11.45 21.87
C ASP A 217 -21.38 -10.93 23.30
N GLY A 218 -22.27 -11.33 24.22
CA GLY A 218 -22.33 -10.79 25.57
C GLY A 218 -21.25 -11.26 26.54
N CYS A 219 -20.44 -12.26 26.21
CA CYS A 219 -19.39 -12.80 27.07
C CYS A 219 -18.37 -13.61 26.26
N GLY A 220 -17.56 -14.46 26.90
CA GLY A 220 -16.94 -15.61 26.22
C GLY A 220 -15.79 -15.32 25.25
N GLY A 221 -15.52 -14.05 24.94
CA GLY A 221 -14.44 -13.61 24.07
C GLY A 221 -13.08 -14.21 24.43
N SER A 222 -12.17 -14.27 23.46
CA SER A 222 -10.86 -14.91 23.63
C SER A 222 -9.71 -13.90 23.65
N PHE A 223 -9.29 -13.46 22.46
CA PHE A 223 -8.16 -12.56 22.28
C PHE A 223 -8.58 -11.37 21.42
N GLY A 224 -8.89 -11.60 20.15
CA GLY A 224 -9.22 -10.55 19.21
C GLY A 224 -8.76 -10.83 17.78
N TRP A 225 -8.54 -9.76 17.04
CA TRP A 225 -8.24 -9.81 15.61
C TRP A 225 -7.21 -8.73 15.24
N TYR A 226 -6.14 -9.15 14.57
CA TYR A 226 -5.19 -8.24 13.91
C TYR A 226 -5.42 -8.19 12.41
N VAL A 227 -5.24 -7.01 11.81
CA VAL A 227 -5.26 -6.78 10.36
C VAL A 227 -4.02 -5.98 9.98
N ASP A 228 -3.35 -6.39 8.92
CA ASP A 228 -2.07 -5.85 8.45
C ASP A 228 -1.91 -5.98 6.92
N ASN A 229 -0.93 -5.30 6.33
CA ASN A 229 -0.54 -5.40 4.92
C ASN A 229 -1.73 -5.34 3.95
N VAL A 230 -2.59 -4.33 4.10
CA VAL A 230 -3.75 -4.14 3.24
C VAL A 230 -3.27 -3.62 1.89
N ARG A 231 -3.67 -4.27 0.80
CA ARG A 231 -3.36 -3.86 -0.57
C ARG A 231 -4.55 -4.08 -1.50
N LEU A 232 -4.89 -3.10 -2.30
CA LEU A 232 -5.82 -3.21 -3.42
C LEU A 232 -5.03 -2.97 -4.71
N TYR A 233 -5.08 -3.95 -5.61
CA TYR A 233 -4.36 -3.91 -6.88
C TYR A 233 -5.17 -4.58 -7.99
N ASP A 234 -4.75 -4.36 -9.23
CA ASP A 234 -5.12 -5.11 -10.42
C ASP A 234 -3.86 -5.57 -11.15
N CYS A 235 -4.06 -6.43 -12.15
CA CYS A 235 -2.99 -6.84 -13.05
C CYS A 235 -3.27 -6.27 -14.42
N GLU A 236 -2.42 -5.36 -14.86
CA GLU A 236 -2.57 -4.62 -16.12
C GLU A 236 -1.37 -4.94 -17.03
N PRO A 237 -1.54 -4.86 -18.37
CA PRO A 237 -0.44 -5.04 -19.31
C PRO A 237 0.80 -4.20 -18.96
N ASP A 238 1.97 -4.77 -19.22
CA ASP A 238 3.28 -4.12 -19.07
C ASP A 238 4.13 -4.62 -20.24
N ALA A 239 4.14 -3.83 -21.32
CA ALA A 239 4.64 -4.25 -22.62
C ALA A 239 6.17 -4.24 -22.69
N ASP A 240 6.83 -3.37 -21.94
CA ASP A 240 8.28 -3.22 -21.95
C ASP A 240 8.98 -3.84 -20.73
N GLY A 241 8.21 -4.22 -19.71
CA GLY A 241 8.65 -5.00 -18.56
C GLY A 241 9.40 -4.17 -17.52
N ASP A 242 9.15 -2.87 -17.44
CA ASP A 242 9.81 -1.97 -16.51
C ASP A 242 9.17 -1.97 -15.10
N GLY A 243 7.97 -2.56 -14.98
CA GLY A 243 7.22 -2.69 -13.74
C GLY A 243 6.11 -1.65 -13.55
N VAL A 244 5.96 -0.70 -14.47
CA VAL A 244 4.83 0.22 -14.60
C VAL A 244 3.85 -0.39 -15.61
N ALA A 245 2.55 -0.29 -15.34
CA ALA A 245 1.56 -0.85 -16.24
C ALA A 245 1.23 0.14 -17.37
N ASP A 246 1.06 -0.33 -18.61
CA ASP A 246 0.83 0.46 -19.82
C ASP A 246 -0.20 1.61 -19.66
N PRO A 247 -1.35 1.46 -18.95
CA PRO A 247 -2.30 2.56 -18.78
C PRO A 247 -1.82 3.72 -17.89
N TYR A 248 -0.70 3.53 -17.19
CA TYR A 248 -0.10 4.45 -16.23
C TYR A 248 1.38 4.72 -16.53
N ASP A 249 1.86 4.25 -17.68
CA ASP A 249 3.23 4.38 -18.15
C ASP A 249 3.32 5.57 -19.13
N ASN A 250 4.20 6.53 -18.85
CA ASN A 250 4.45 7.66 -19.75
C ASN A 250 5.31 7.27 -20.96
N CYS A 251 5.90 6.07 -20.99
CA CYS A 251 6.59 5.49 -22.13
C CYS A 251 6.30 3.99 -22.30
N PRO A 252 5.06 3.58 -22.69
CA PRO A 252 4.58 2.18 -22.69
C PRO A 252 5.35 1.14 -23.52
N THR A 253 6.44 1.52 -24.19
CA THR A 253 7.24 0.64 -25.04
C THR A 253 8.75 0.81 -24.81
N VAL A 254 9.17 1.69 -23.90
CA VAL A 254 10.57 2.03 -23.62
C VAL A 254 10.78 2.06 -22.10
N PRO A 255 11.49 1.06 -21.52
CA PRO A 255 11.55 0.92 -20.07
C PRO A 255 12.09 2.15 -19.33
N ASN A 256 11.29 2.71 -18.42
CA ASN A 256 11.64 3.83 -17.53
C ASN A 256 10.88 3.76 -16.21
N ALA A 257 11.27 2.81 -15.36
CA ALA A 257 10.61 2.54 -14.09
C ALA A 257 10.55 3.75 -13.11
N ASP A 258 11.34 4.81 -13.34
CA ASP A 258 11.31 6.06 -12.57
C ASP A 258 10.28 7.08 -13.09
N GLN A 259 9.73 6.86 -14.28
CA GLN A 259 8.70 7.67 -14.93
C GLN A 259 9.06 9.16 -14.96
N ALA A 260 10.35 9.45 -15.24
CA ALA A 260 10.82 10.81 -15.42
C ALA A 260 10.07 11.48 -16.59
N ASN A 261 9.68 12.73 -16.37
CA ASN A 261 8.91 13.59 -17.28
C ASN A 261 9.15 15.03 -16.82
N ASN A 262 10.10 15.70 -17.47
CA ASN A 262 10.68 16.96 -17.04
C ASN A 262 9.77 18.17 -17.29
N ASP A 263 9.01 18.14 -18.36
CA ASP A 263 8.15 19.24 -18.80
C ASP A 263 6.68 19.11 -18.35
N GLY A 264 6.28 17.91 -17.90
CA GLY A 264 4.96 17.57 -17.40
C GLY A 264 3.95 17.21 -18.49
N ASP A 265 4.37 16.86 -19.70
CA ASP A 265 3.45 16.49 -20.77
C ASP A 265 2.98 15.01 -20.69
N SER A 266 2.54 14.39 -21.79
CA SER A 266 2.07 13.00 -21.78
C SER A 266 3.17 11.95 -22.02
N GLU A 267 4.33 12.35 -22.53
CA GLU A 267 5.45 11.47 -22.84
C GLU A 267 6.48 11.54 -21.70
N GLY A 268 7.25 10.48 -21.47
CA GLY A 268 8.35 10.51 -20.50
C GLY A 268 9.67 10.82 -21.17
N ASP A 269 10.66 11.27 -20.40
CA ASP A 269 11.97 11.74 -20.90
C ASP A 269 12.69 10.71 -21.82
N VAL A 270 12.37 9.41 -21.71
CA VAL A 270 13.01 8.38 -22.53
C VAL A 270 12.36 8.17 -23.91
N CYS A 271 11.15 8.71 -24.11
CA CYS A 271 10.36 8.52 -25.32
C CYS A 271 9.77 9.82 -25.89
N ASP A 272 9.87 10.93 -25.17
CA ASP A 272 9.72 12.27 -25.69
C ASP A 272 10.90 12.61 -26.64
N ALA A 273 10.69 13.58 -27.52
CA ALA A 273 11.70 14.08 -28.44
C ALA A 273 12.10 15.55 -28.16
N ASP A 274 11.47 16.18 -27.16
CA ASP A 274 11.69 17.56 -26.69
C ASP A 274 11.39 17.61 -25.18
N ASP A 275 12.30 17.07 -24.36
CA ASP A 275 12.16 16.80 -22.91
C ASP A 275 11.89 18.06 -22.05
N ASP A 276 12.04 19.28 -22.59
CA ASP A 276 11.72 20.53 -21.92
C ASP A 276 10.68 21.41 -22.66
N ASN A 277 10.17 20.91 -23.79
CA ASN A 277 9.13 21.47 -24.63
C ASN A 277 9.38 22.93 -25.03
N ASP A 278 10.64 23.28 -25.28
CA ASP A 278 11.05 24.63 -25.68
C ASP A 278 10.94 24.89 -27.21
N GLY A 279 10.75 23.81 -27.97
CA GLY A 279 10.62 23.80 -29.43
C GLY A 279 11.90 23.42 -30.19
N VAL A 280 12.97 23.03 -29.49
CA VAL A 280 14.21 22.47 -30.04
C VAL A 280 14.29 20.99 -29.64
N PRO A 281 14.29 20.05 -30.61
CA PRO A 281 14.36 18.63 -30.27
C PRO A 281 15.67 18.25 -29.58
N ASP A 282 15.64 17.33 -28.60
CA ASP A 282 16.80 16.91 -27.77
C ASP A 282 18.04 16.56 -28.60
N THR A 283 17.82 15.95 -29.78
CA THR A 283 18.92 15.60 -30.70
C THR A 283 19.76 16.78 -31.18
N THR A 284 19.26 18.00 -31.00
CA THR A 284 19.87 19.27 -31.40
C THR A 284 19.86 20.32 -30.31
N ASP A 285 19.29 20.01 -29.14
CA ASP A 285 19.28 20.89 -27.98
C ASP A 285 20.67 20.85 -27.30
N ASN A 286 21.10 21.97 -26.74
CA ASN A 286 22.30 22.06 -25.91
C ASN A 286 21.98 22.09 -24.41
N CYS A 287 20.70 21.99 -24.05
CA CYS A 287 20.12 21.95 -22.71
C CYS A 287 18.82 21.13 -22.67
N ASP A 288 18.84 19.87 -23.11
CA ASP A 288 17.70 18.95 -23.27
C ASP A 288 16.65 18.94 -22.11
N PHE A 289 17.01 19.34 -20.89
CA PHE A 289 16.10 19.38 -19.73
C PHE A 289 15.83 20.79 -19.19
N THR A 290 16.19 21.86 -19.90
CA THR A 290 16.07 23.24 -19.43
C THR A 290 15.81 24.21 -20.57
N ALA A 291 14.51 24.53 -20.73
CA ALA A 291 14.01 25.33 -21.84
C ALA A 291 14.84 26.58 -22.13
N ASN A 292 15.43 26.60 -23.33
CA ASN A 292 16.26 27.66 -23.87
C ASN A 292 16.09 27.78 -25.41
N PRO A 293 14.92 28.25 -25.91
CA PRO A 293 14.62 28.23 -27.36
C PRO A 293 15.60 29.04 -28.22
N GLY A 294 16.40 29.91 -27.60
CA GLY A 294 17.44 30.70 -28.25
C GLY A 294 18.75 29.94 -28.48
N GLN A 295 18.94 28.78 -27.84
CA GLN A 295 20.11 27.90 -27.92
C GLN A 295 21.43 28.68 -27.73
N GLU A 296 21.41 29.68 -26.85
CA GLU A 296 22.60 30.45 -26.53
C GLU A 296 23.65 29.54 -25.88
N ASP A 297 24.88 29.56 -26.41
CA ASP A 297 26.07 28.87 -25.90
C ASP A 297 27.23 29.86 -26.06
N PHE A 298 27.48 30.63 -25.00
CA PHE A 298 28.39 31.77 -25.07
C PHE A 298 29.85 31.36 -25.26
N ASP A 299 30.26 30.27 -24.63
CA ASP A 299 31.63 29.82 -24.62
C ASP A 299 31.95 28.84 -25.77
N LEU A 300 30.92 28.19 -26.33
CA LEU A 300 30.95 27.23 -27.43
C LEU A 300 31.48 25.86 -26.99
N ASP A 301 31.20 25.45 -25.75
CA ASP A 301 31.55 24.13 -25.24
C ASP A 301 30.50 23.04 -25.55
N GLY A 302 29.36 23.45 -26.13
CA GLY A 302 28.26 22.57 -26.52
C GLY A 302 27.19 22.39 -25.45
N ILE A 303 27.31 23.05 -24.29
CA ILE A 303 26.28 23.12 -23.25
C ILE A 303 25.69 24.53 -23.28
N GLY A 304 24.37 24.64 -23.37
CA GLY A 304 23.71 25.95 -23.46
C GLY A 304 23.84 26.75 -22.16
N ASP A 305 23.81 28.08 -22.29
CA ASP A 305 23.91 29.03 -21.18
C ASP A 305 22.82 28.80 -20.10
N ALA A 306 21.69 28.18 -20.45
CA ALA A 306 20.59 27.92 -19.53
C ALA A 306 20.89 26.79 -18.53
N CYS A 307 21.66 25.79 -18.94
CA CYS A 307 22.00 24.59 -18.16
C CYS A 307 23.50 24.46 -17.87
N ASP A 308 24.33 25.36 -18.42
CA ASP A 308 25.75 25.37 -18.14
C ASP A 308 26.05 26.04 -16.77
N PRO A 309 26.70 25.35 -15.82
CA PRO A 309 27.19 25.99 -14.59
C PRO A 309 28.32 27.02 -14.84
N ALA A 310 28.85 27.14 -16.05
CA ALA A 310 30.00 27.95 -16.43
C ALA A 310 29.76 28.96 -17.58
N THR A 311 28.55 29.54 -17.67
CA THR A 311 28.02 30.44 -18.73
C THR A 311 28.83 31.69 -19.15
N GLY A 312 30.03 31.91 -18.61
CA GLY A 312 30.80 33.11 -18.87
C GLY A 312 32.27 32.92 -18.63
N PRO A 313 33.11 33.85 -19.14
CA PRO A 313 34.55 33.69 -19.10
C PRO A 313 35.01 33.43 -17.66
N PRO A 314 36.09 32.66 -17.45
CA PRO A 314 36.51 32.24 -16.13
C PRO A 314 36.56 33.44 -15.19
N VAL A 315 35.95 33.31 -14.01
CA VAL A 315 35.91 34.33 -12.97
C VAL A 315 36.84 33.98 -11.80
N ASN A 316 37.36 32.75 -11.76
CA ASN A 316 38.30 32.31 -10.73
C ASN A 316 39.36 31.32 -11.24
N TYR A 317 40.42 31.14 -10.45
CA TYR A 317 41.52 30.22 -10.77
C TYR A 317 41.07 28.77 -10.99
N GLY A 318 40.00 28.33 -10.32
CA GLY A 318 39.47 26.97 -10.43
C GLY A 318 39.00 26.66 -11.85
N GLN A 319 38.29 27.59 -12.48
CA GLN A 319 37.77 27.44 -13.86
C GLN A 319 38.88 27.40 -14.92
N CYS A 320 40.08 27.95 -14.62
CA CYS A 320 41.23 27.83 -15.52
C CYS A 320 42.01 26.50 -15.38
N ARG A 321 41.71 25.65 -14.38
CA ARG A 321 42.43 24.38 -14.17
C ARG A 321 42.03 23.33 -15.21
N ASN A 322 42.91 22.35 -15.42
CA ASN A 322 42.64 21.13 -16.20
C ASN A 322 41.99 21.34 -17.59
N GLY A 323 42.28 22.46 -18.26
CA GLY A 323 41.75 22.74 -19.60
C GLY A 323 40.45 23.56 -19.65
N GLY A 324 39.86 23.96 -18.53
CA GLY A 324 38.62 24.77 -18.53
C GLY A 324 38.73 26.11 -19.24
N TRP A 325 39.95 26.63 -19.44
CA TRP A 325 40.20 27.82 -20.26
C TRP A 325 39.89 27.65 -21.75
N ALA A 326 39.92 26.42 -22.27
CA ALA A 326 39.75 26.13 -23.69
C ALA A 326 38.28 26.17 -24.13
N ARG A 327 37.36 26.21 -23.17
CA ARG A 327 35.92 26.33 -23.39
C ARG A 327 35.50 27.74 -23.79
N PHE A 328 36.35 28.75 -23.62
CA PHE A 328 36.00 30.14 -23.89
C PHE A 328 36.76 30.68 -25.10
N ASP A 329 36.12 30.68 -26.27
CA ASP A 329 36.68 31.29 -27.48
C ASP A 329 36.08 32.68 -27.78
N VAL A 330 34.82 32.88 -27.38
CA VAL A 330 34.07 34.12 -27.59
C VAL A 330 33.65 34.71 -26.23
N PRO A 331 33.69 36.04 -26.06
CA PRO A 331 34.35 37.05 -26.88
C PRO A 331 35.88 37.07 -26.66
N ARG A 332 36.43 36.17 -25.83
CA ARG A 332 37.81 36.23 -25.37
C ARG A 332 38.47 34.86 -25.42
N ARG A 333 39.21 34.61 -26.50
CA ARG A 333 40.09 33.44 -26.65
C ARG A 333 41.24 33.42 -25.65
N PHE A 334 41.39 32.32 -24.90
CA PHE A 334 42.60 32.02 -24.13
C PHE A 334 43.47 31.02 -24.92
N ASN A 335 44.74 31.34 -25.19
CA ASN A 335 45.58 30.44 -26.00
C ASN A 335 46.21 29.32 -25.16
N ASN A 336 46.27 29.50 -23.84
CA ASN A 336 46.80 28.54 -22.89
C ASN A 336 46.26 28.83 -21.48
N GLN A 337 46.48 27.90 -20.56
CA GLN A 337 46.08 28.02 -19.16
C GLN A 337 46.61 29.28 -18.47
N GLY A 338 47.83 29.72 -18.79
CA GLY A 338 48.44 30.92 -18.23
C GLY A 338 47.67 32.19 -18.58
N ASP A 339 47.20 32.30 -19.83
CA ASP A 339 46.40 33.44 -20.30
C ASP A 339 45.09 33.57 -19.49
N CYS A 340 44.41 32.45 -19.24
CA CYS A 340 43.21 32.40 -18.41
C CYS A 340 43.50 32.80 -16.96
N ILE A 341 44.54 32.21 -16.36
CA ILE A 341 44.95 32.53 -14.98
C ILE A 341 45.25 34.02 -14.85
N GLN A 342 45.92 34.61 -15.84
CA GLN A 342 46.23 36.03 -15.86
C GLN A 342 44.96 36.88 -15.92
N PHE A 343 43.98 36.50 -16.74
CA PHE A 343 42.70 37.18 -16.83
C PHE A 343 41.94 37.17 -15.50
N VAL A 344 41.76 36.02 -14.85
CA VAL A 344 41.05 35.93 -13.55
C VAL A 344 41.78 36.63 -12.41
N THR A 345 43.10 36.76 -12.50
CA THR A 345 43.92 37.37 -11.45
C THR A 345 44.01 38.89 -11.60
N THR A 346 44.00 39.39 -12.84
CA THR A 346 44.35 40.80 -13.14
C THR A 346 43.26 41.58 -13.87
N GLY A 347 42.22 40.90 -14.37
CA GLY A 347 41.15 41.50 -15.18
C GLY A 347 41.61 41.97 -16.56
N ARG A 348 42.81 41.57 -17.01
CA ARG A 348 43.42 41.99 -18.27
C ARG A 348 43.58 40.83 -19.23
#